data_AF-A0A2D9K1M2-F1
#
_entry.id   AF-A0A2D9K1M2-F1
#
_cell.length_a   1.000
_cell.length_b   1.000
_cell.length_c   1.000
_cell.angle_alpha   90.00
_cell.angle_beta   90.00
_cell.angle_gamma   90.00
#
_symmetry.space_group_name_H-M   'P 1'
#
loop_
_entity.id
_entity.type
_entity.pdbx_description
1 polymer ?
#
loop_
_entity_poly.entity_id
_entity_poly.type
_entity_poly.pdbx_seq_one_letter_code
_entity_poly.pdbx_strand_id
1 'polypeptide(L)'
;MPSLEAPVDKPYPFVYFITIKNNSPERIKIIGRKWIITSYDGEKLIVEGDGVIGQFPLIESGDEFNYNSYHVISGDSQVQGSFFGETDLGRAVYTKIPDFELTIPKWV
;
A
#
# COMPACT_ATOMS: atom_id res chain seq x y z
N MET A 1 10.30 -10.14 8.60
CA MET A 1 9.05 -9.46 9.02
C MET A 1 9.45 -8.14 9.66
N PRO A 2 8.87 -6.99 9.28
CA PRO A 2 9.00 -5.80 10.13
C PRO A 2 8.51 -6.15 11.54
N SER A 3 9.02 -5.49 12.57
CA SER A 3 8.42 -5.58 13.90
C SER A 3 6.96 -5.17 13.75
N LEU A 4 6.01 -6.05 14.09
CA LEU A 4 4.58 -5.73 14.07
C LEU A 4 4.28 -4.85 15.29
N GLU A 5 4.84 -3.64 15.29
CA GLU A 5 4.54 -2.66 16.32
C GLU A 5 3.11 -2.18 16.13
N ALA A 6 2.27 -2.55 17.08
CA ALA A 6 0.88 -2.15 17.19
C ALA A 6 0.73 -1.24 18.41
N PRO A 7 0.36 0.04 18.21
CA PRO A 7 -0.05 0.91 19.31
C PRO A 7 -1.24 0.31 20.08
N VAL A 8 -1.37 0.64 21.36
CA VAL A 8 -2.46 0.14 22.22
C VAL A 8 -3.84 0.50 21.66
N ASP A 9 -3.97 1.67 21.02
CA ASP A 9 -5.20 2.14 20.37
C ASP A 9 -5.52 1.43 19.04
N LYS A 10 -4.55 0.74 18.43
CA LYS A 10 -4.70 0.02 17.15
C LYS A 10 -4.05 -1.37 17.23
N PRO A 11 -4.61 -2.28 18.04
CA PRO A 11 -3.92 -3.50 18.45
C PRO A 11 -3.91 -4.60 17.37
N TYR A 12 -4.57 -4.41 16.23
CA TYR A 12 -4.74 -5.44 15.21
C TYR A 12 -3.82 -5.17 14.00
N PRO A 13 -2.64 -5.82 13.92
CA PRO A 13 -1.79 -5.75 12.74
C PRO A 13 -2.30 -6.69 11.63
N PHE A 14 -2.41 -6.17 10.42
CA PHE A 14 -2.73 -6.91 9.21
C PHE A 14 -1.59 -6.80 8.20
N VAL A 15 -0.96 -7.93 7.91
CA VAL A 15 0.09 -8.02 6.89
C VAL A 15 -0.54 -8.14 5.51
N TYR A 16 -0.03 -7.38 4.55
CA TYR A 16 -0.40 -7.49 3.14
C TYR A 16 0.82 -7.74 2.28
N PHE A 17 0.58 -8.36 1.13
CA PHE A 17 1.55 -8.64 0.09
C PHE A 17 1.06 -7.97 -1.19
N ILE A 18 1.89 -7.13 -1.80
CA ILE A 18 1.53 -6.38 -2.99
C ILE A 18 2.58 -6.61 -4.07
N THR A 19 2.09 -6.92 -5.26
CA THR A 19 2.86 -6.97 -6.50
C THR A 19 2.48 -5.77 -7.36
N ILE A 20 3.48 -4.98 -7.73
CA ILE A 20 3.36 -3.89 -8.70
C ILE A 20 3.90 -4.40 -10.03
N LYS A 21 3.04 -4.57 -11.03
CA LYS A 21 3.42 -5.03 -12.37
C LYS A 21 3.44 -3.86 -13.34
N ASN A 22 4.54 -3.70 -14.07
CA ASN A 22 4.62 -2.70 -15.13
C ASN A 22 4.24 -3.32 -16.48
N ASN A 23 2.95 -3.20 -16.83
CA ASN A 23 2.45 -3.68 -18.12
C ASN A 23 2.57 -2.63 -19.25
N SER A 24 3.30 -1.54 -19.02
CA SER A 24 3.54 -0.49 -20.01
C SER A 24 4.83 -0.76 -20.79
N PRO A 25 5.03 -0.13 -21.97
CA PRO A 25 6.27 -0.26 -22.74
C PRO A 25 7.43 0.58 -22.17
N GLU A 26 7.19 1.40 -21.16
CA GLU A 26 8.18 2.29 -20.57
C GLU A 26 8.62 1.78 -19.20
N ARG A 27 9.86 2.08 -18.82
CA ARG A 27 10.33 1.91 -17.45
C ARG A 27 9.64 2.92 -16.53
N ILE A 28 9.25 2.48 -15.34
CA ILE A 28 8.55 3.30 -14.35
C ILE A 28 9.29 3.23 -13.01
N LYS A 29 9.55 4.39 -12.41
CA LYS A 29 10.01 4.50 -11.03
C LYS A 29 8.83 4.82 -10.13
N ILE A 30 8.60 4.04 -9.08
CA ILE A 30 7.62 4.38 -8.04
C ILE A 30 8.23 5.41 -7.09
N ILE A 31 7.56 6.53 -6.95
CA ILE A 31 8.03 7.68 -6.17
C ILE A 31 7.23 7.91 -4.90
N GLY A 32 6.03 7.37 -4.79
CA GLY A 32 5.20 7.56 -3.61
C GLY A 32 3.99 6.66 -3.57
N ARG A 33 3.34 6.68 -2.41
CA ARG A 33 2.10 5.95 -2.15
C ARG A 33 1.16 6.78 -1.29
N LYS A 34 -0.13 6.51 -1.46
CA LYS A 34 -1.19 7.01 -0.58
C LYS A 34 -2.10 5.85 -0.21
N TRP A 35 -2.43 5.78 1.06
CA TRP A 35 -3.40 4.85 1.63
C TRP A 35 -4.50 5.63 2.33
N ILE A 36 -5.72 5.13 2.22
CA ILE A 36 -6.89 5.59 2.94
C ILE A 36 -7.49 4.35 3.61
N ILE A 37 -7.42 4.30 4.94
CA ILE A 37 -7.99 3.23 5.74
C ILE A 37 -9.22 3.82 6.42
N THR A 38 -10.39 3.28 6.10
CA THR A 38 -11.67 3.73 6.64
C THR A 38 -12.22 2.66 7.57
N SER A 39 -12.29 2.97 8.86
CA SER A 39 -12.95 2.12 9.86
C SER A 39 -14.46 2.14 9.64
N TYR A 40 -15.15 1.07 10.04
CA TYR A 40 -16.62 0.94 9.88
C TYR A 40 -17.42 1.93 10.74
N ASP A 41 -16.81 2.51 11.77
CA ASP A 41 -17.37 3.63 12.53
C ASP A 41 -17.26 4.99 11.80
N GLY A 42 -16.62 5.02 10.62
CA GLY A 42 -16.46 6.19 9.77
C GLY A 42 -15.13 6.93 9.95
N GLU A 43 -14.26 6.53 10.88
CA GLU A 43 -12.94 7.14 11.03
C GLU A 43 -12.05 6.86 9.81
N LYS A 44 -11.29 7.88 9.38
CA LYS A 44 -10.37 7.78 8.25
C LYS A 44 -8.94 8.06 8.67
N LEU A 45 -8.05 7.12 8.37
CA LEU A 45 -6.62 7.28 8.48
C LEU A 45 -6.01 7.42 7.08
N ILE A 46 -5.33 8.54 6.84
CA ILE A 46 -4.60 8.78 5.60
C ILE A 46 -3.11 8.56 5.89
N VAL A 47 -2.49 7.68 5.11
CA VAL A 47 -1.05 7.41 5.19
C VAL A 47 -0.43 7.73 3.84
N GLU A 48 0.45 8.72 3.82
CA GLU A 48 1.21 9.14 2.64
C GLU A 48 2.69 8.95 2.92
N GLY A 49 3.47 8.66 1.89
CA GLY A 49 4.91 8.58 2.04
C GLY A 49 5.61 8.31 0.73
N ASP A 50 6.87 8.70 0.71
CA ASP A 50 7.73 8.51 -0.45
C ASP A 50 8.06 7.03 -0.65
N GLY A 51 8.17 6.67 -1.92
CA GLY A 51 8.45 5.32 -2.38
C GLY A 51 7.50 4.27 -1.80
N VAL A 52 8.04 3.08 -1.61
CA VAL A 52 7.39 1.92 -1.00
C VAL A 52 8.40 1.26 -0.09
N ILE A 53 8.06 1.01 1.18
CA ILE A 53 8.96 0.42 2.20
C ILE A 53 10.36 1.08 2.30
N GLY A 54 10.45 2.39 2.04
CA GLY A 54 11.72 3.13 2.04
C GLY A 54 12.56 2.94 0.77
N GLN A 55 12.01 2.28 -0.25
CA GLN A 55 12.62 2.06 -1.55
C GLN A 55 11.88 2.84 -2.65
N PHE A 56 12.59 3.16 -3.72
CA PHE A 56 12.03 3.78 -4.92
C PHE A 56 12.21 2.81 -6.09
N PRO A 57 11.39 1.75 -6.19
CA PRO A 57 11.62 0.69 -7.14
C PRO A 57 11.50 1.21 -8.57
N LEU A 58 12.46 0.82 -9.38
CA LEU A 58 12.50 1.05 -10.82
C LEU A 58 12.08 -0.26 -11.48
N ILE A 59 10.97 -0.24 -12.22
CA ILE A 59 10.32 -1.44 -12.77
C ILE A 59 10.39 -1.34 -14.29
N GLU A 60 11.12 -2.25 -14.92
CA GLU A 60 11.22 -2.34 -16.38
C GLU A 60 9.87 -2.69 -17.01
N SER A 61 9.75 -2.49 -18.32
CA SER A 61 8.60 -2.97 -19.07
C SER A 61 8.47 -4.49 -18.95
N GLY A 62 7.31 -4.97 -18.51
CA GLY A 62 7.02 -6.40 -18.31
C GLY A 62 7.45 -6.96 -16.95
N ASP A 63 8.23 -6.22 -16.18
CA ASP A 63 8.73 -6.66 -14.87
C ASP A 63 7.74 -6.34 -13.74
N GLU A 64 8.03 -6.91 -12.57
CA GLU A 64 7.25 -6.69 -11.35
C GLU A 64 8.13 -6.45 -10.12
N PHE A 65 7.60 -5.67 -9.19
CA PHE A 65 8.17 -5.43 -7.88
C PHE A 65 7.24 -5.98 -6.80
N ASN A 66 7.78 -6.81 -5.91
CA ASN A 66 7.03 -7.48 -4.84
C ASN A 66 7.47 -6.94 -3.49
N TYR A 67 6.51 -6.61 -2.63
CA TYR A 67 6.81 -6.25 -1.25
C TYR A 67 5.69 -6.66 -0.31
N ASN A 68 6.02 -6.72 0.98
CA ASN A 68 5.06 -6.91 2.04
C ASN A 68 5.22 -5.83 3.11
N SER A 69 4.11 -5.44 3.71
CA SER A 69 4.06 -4.47 4.80
C SER A 69 2.80 -4.76 5.62
N TYR A 70 2.40 -3.85 6.49
CA TYR A 70 1.23 -4.03 7.33
C TYR A 70 0.51 -2.71 7.61
N HIS A 71 -0.76 -2.81 7.99
CA HIS A 71 -1.51 -1.76 8.63
C HIS A 71 -1.87 -2.20 10.05
N VAL A 72 -2.03 -1.24 10.95
CA VAL A 72 -2.57 -1.46 12.29
C VAL A 72 -3.91 -0.75 12.38
N ILE A 73 -4.94 -1.47 12.83
CA ILE A 73 -6.30 -0.96 12.92
C ILE A 73 -6.89 -1.19 14.32
N SER A 74 -7.90 -0.42 14.66
CA SER A 74 -8.68 -0.53 15.90
C SER A 74 -9.95 -1.38 15.75
N GLY A 75 -10.43 -1.56 14.52
CA GLY A 75 -11.66 -2.28 14.18
C GLY A 75 -11.70 -2.65 12.69
N ASP A 76 -12.72 -3.40 12.27
CA ASP A 76 -12.92 -3.77 10.86
C ASP A 76 -12.84 -2.52 9.96
N SER A 77 -12.08 -2.60 8.87
CA SER A 77 -11.73 -1.45 8.05
C SER A 77 -11.68 -1.77 6.55
N GLN A 78 -12.01 -0.80 5.71
CA GLN A 78 -11.79 -0.83 4.27
C GLN A 78 -10.51 -0.07 3.91
N VAL A 79 -9.71 -0.61 3.01
CA VAL A 79 -8.44 -0.02 2.55
C VAL A 79 -8.54 0.32 1.08
N GLN A 80 -8.16 1.56 0.76
CA GLN A 80 -7.97 2.05 -0.59
C GLN A 80 -6.56 2.60 -0.71
N GLY A 81 -5.96 2.49 -1.89
CA GLY A 81 -4.62 2.99 -2.08
C GLY A 81 -4.30 3.40 -3.50
N SER A 82 -3.15 4.05 -3.65
CA SER A 82 -2.63 4.45 -4.94
C SER A 82 -1.11 4.51 -4.90
N PHE A 83 -0.48 4.15 -6.02
CA PHE A 83 0.93 4.41 -6.28
C PHE A 83 1.08 5.58 -7.23
N PHE A 84 2.12 6.35 -6.98
CA PHE A 84 2.58 7.43 -7.84
C PHE A 84 3.95 7.05 -8.36
N GLY A 85 4.17 7.28 -9.65
CA GLY A 85 5.43 6.99 -10.31
C GLY A 85 5.80 8.05 -11.33
N GLU A 86 6.94 7.86 -11.94
CA GLU A 86 7.44 8.67 -13.05
C GLU A 86 8.12 7.77 -14.09
N THR A 87 8.03 8.15 -15.36
CA THR A 87 8.84 7.52 -16.43
C THR A 87 10.23 8.16 -16.49
N ASP A 88 11.15 7.59 -17.26
CA ASP A 88 12.49 8.16 -17.48
C ASP A 88 12.46 9.59 -18.09
N LEU A 89 11.35 9.96 -18.74
CA LEU A 89 11.11 11.31 -19.29
C LEU A 89 10.47 12.27 -18.28
N GLY A 90 10.30 11.85 -17.02
CA GLY A 90 9.68 12.65 -15.96
C GLY A 90 8.16 12.77 -16.08
N ARG A 91 7.50 11.93 -16.89
CA ARG A 91 6.03 11.93 -16.98
C ARG A 91 5.44 11.25 -15.75
N ALA A 92 4.51 11.92 -15.09
CA ALA A 92 3.81 11.37 -13.95
C ALA A 92 2.96 10.15 -14.33
N VAL A 93 3.05 9.11 -13.52
CA VAL A 93 2.25 7.88 -13.61
C VAL A 93 1.45 7.73 -12.32
N TYR A 94 0.21 7.28 -12.46
CA TYR A 94 -0.69 6.98 -11.36
C TYR A 94 -1.35 5.64 -11.58
N THR A 95 -1.48 4.85 -10.51
CA THR A 95 -2.28 3.63 -10.53
C THR A 95 -2.97 3.40 -9.19
N LYS A 96 -4.21 2.91 -9.25
CA LYS A 96 -5.00 2.57 -8.07
C LYS A 96 -4.57 1.19 -7.55
N ILE A 97 -4.44 1.05 -6.24
CA ILE A 97 -4.34 -0.25 -5.59
C ILE A 97 -5.77 -0.78 -5.43
N PRO A 98 -6.07 -2.02 -5.87
CA PRO A 98 -7.40 -2.60 -5.68
C PRO A 98 -7.85 -2.51 -4.22
N ASP A 99 -9.11 -2.14 -4.01
CA ASP A 99 -9.65 -2.00 -2.66
C ASP A 99 -9.74 -3.37 -1.99
N PHE A 100 -9.44 -3.43 -0.69
CA PHE A 100 -9.54 -4.66 0.10
C PHE A 100 -9.99 -4.35 1.52
N GLU A 101 -10.44 -5.38 2.24
CA GLU A 101 -10.96 -5.28 3.59
C GLU A 101 -9.99 -5.89 4.60
N LEU A 102 -9.97 -5.31 5.80
CA LEU A 102 -9.29 -5.82 6.97
C LEU A 102 -10.35 -6.22 8.00
N THR A 103 -10.72 -7.49 7.99
CA THR A 103 -11.71 -8.04 8.93
C THR A 103 -11.01 -8.78 10.05
N ILE A 104 -11.29 -8.39 11.30
CA ILE A 104 -10.75 -9.04 12.49
C ILE A 104 -11.25 -10.50 12.52
N PRO A 105 -10.35 -11.50 12.58
CA PRO A 105 -10.75 -12.89 12.64
C PRO A 105 -11.67 -13.15 13.84
N LYS A 106 -12.88 -13.65 13.56
CA LYS A 106 -13.81 -14.14 14.59
C LYS A 106 -13.51 -15.61 14.81
N TRP A 107 -12.78 -15.91 15.87
CA TRP A 107 -12.59 -17.29 16.32
C TRP A 107 -13.89 -17.74 16.98
N VAL A 108 -14.57 -18.68 16.34
CA VAL A 108 -15.76 -19.35 16.88
C VAL A 108 -15.33 -20.57 17.67
#